data_AF-A0A3S0XT28-F1
#
_entry.id   AF-A0A3S0XT28-F1
#
_cell.length_a   1.000
_cell.length_b   1.000
_cell.length_c   1.000
_cell.angle_alpha   90.00
_cell.angle_beta   90.00
_cell.angle_gamma   90.00
#
_symmetry.space_group_name_H-M   'P 1'
#
loop_
_entity.id
_entity.type
_entity.pdbx_description
1 polymer ?
#
loop_
_entity_poly.entity_id
_entity_poly.type
_entity_poly.pdbx_seq_one_letter_code
_entity_poly.pdbx_strand_id
1 'polypeptide(L)' 'MDKRVFKEVEAANYICMSRSFLSQDRVNGALKNRTPGPKFIKIGRSIRYLKEDLDIWLDQQRKP' A
#
# COMPACT_ATOMS: atom_id res chain seq x y z
N MET A 1 2.19 -22.12 -3.34
CA MET A 1 1.66 -21.06 -4.22
C MET A 1 1.81 -19.74 -3.50
N ASP A 2 2.64 -18.84 -4.02
CA ASP A 2 2.84 -17.54 -3.39
C ASP A 2 1.61 -16.65 -3.56
N LYS A 3 1.17 -16.06 -2.45
CA LYS A 3 0.02 -15.15 -2.45
C LYS A 3 0.40 -13.84 -3.15
N ARG A 4 -0.25 -13.55 -4.28
CA ARG A 4 0.01 -12.35 -5.09
C ARG A 4 -0.84 -11.14 -4.68
N VAL A 5 -2.01 -11.36 -4.08
CA VAL A 5 -3.00 -10.31 -3.80
C VAL A 5 -3.27 -10.20 -2.29
N PHE A 6 -3.11 -9.00 -1.75
CA PHE A 6 -3.24 -8.68 -0.33
C PHE A 6 -4.47 -7.81 -0.07
N LYS A 7 -5.18 -8.09 1.03
CA LYS A 7 -6.17 -7.16 1.59
C LYS A 7 -5.45 -6.02 2.32
N GLU A 8 -6.17 -4.93 2.61
CA GLU A 8 -5.59 -3.77 3.31
C GLU A 8 -4.84 -4.14 4.59
N VAL A 9 -5.41 -4.97 5.46
CA VAL A 9 -4.76 -5.38 6.72
C VAL A 9 -3.44 -6.09 6.46
N GLU A 10 -3.43 -6.96 5.46
CA GLU A 10 -2.28 -7.78 5.11
C GLU A 10 -1.20 -6.94 4.45
N ALA A 11 -1.60 -6.01 3.58
CA ALA A 11 -0.70 -5.05 2.96
C ALA A 11 -0.04 -4.12 3.98
N ALA A 12 -0.83 -3.62 4.96
CA ALA A 12 -0.32 -2.81 6.06
C ALA A 12 0.74 -3.57 6.87
N ASN A 13 0.45 -4.83 7.24
CA ASN A 13 1.40 -5.68 7.93
C ASN A 13 2.64 -5.96 7.08
N TYR A 14 2.47 -6.20 5.78
CA TYR A 14 3.55 -6.53 4.85
C TYR A 14 4.58 -5.39 4.74
N ILE A 15 4.12 -4.15 4.57
CA ILE A 15 4.99 -2.97 4.45
C ILE A 15 5.34 -2.34 5.81
N CYS A 16 4.98 -2.99 6.92
CA CYS A 16 5.16 -2.50 8.29
C CYS A 16 4.56 -1.11 8.56
N MET A 17 3.37 -0.84 8.00
CA MET A 17 2.62 0.41 8.21
C MET A 17 1.27 0.14 8.89
N SER A 18 0.61 1.21 9.36
CA SER A 18 -0.74 1.11 9.93
C SER A 18 -1.81 1.01 8.84
N ARG A 19 -2.93 0.35 9.14
CA ARG A 19 -4.11 0.38 8.25
C ARG A 19 -4.63 1.79 8.03
N SER A 20 -4.60 2.62 9.06
CA SER A 20 -4.97 4.04 8.98
C SER A 20 -4.09 4.82 8.03
N PHE A 21 -2.78 4.49 7.93
CA PHE A 21 -1.90 5.09 6.94
C PHE A 21 -2.40 4.81 5.51
N LEU A 22 -2.66 3.54 5.17
CA LEU A 22 -3.22 3.17 3.86
C LEU A 22 -4.59 3.81 3.60
N SER A 23 -5.46 3.87 4.61
CA SER A 23 -6.78 4.49 4.45
C SER A 23 -6.69 6.00 4.23
N GLN A 24 -5.83 6.69 4.98
CA GLN A 24 -5.62 8.13 4.84
C GLN A 24 -4.97 8.48 3.52
N ASP A 25 -4.02 7.67 3.04
CA ASP A 25 -3.39 7.84 1.74
C ASP A 25 -4.41 7.78 0.60
N ARG A 26 -5.33 6.80 0.61
CA ARG A 26 -6.38 6.70 -0.41
C ARG A 26 -7.39 7.83 -0.40
N VAL A 27 -7.70 8.39 0.78
CA VAL A 27 -8.68 9.46 0.94
C VAL A 27 -8.09 10.82 0.57
N ASN A 28 -6.88 11.10 1.06
CA ASN A 28 -6.26 12.41 0.91
C ASN A 28 -5.38 12.52 -0.35
N GLY A 29 -5.02 11.39 -0.96
CA GLY A 29 -4.01 11.33 -2.00
C GLY A 29 -2.60 11.64 -1.49
N ALA A 30 -1.66 11.77 -2.43
CA ALA A 30 -0.30 12.19 -2.14
C ALA A 30 -0.26 13.68 -1.76
N LEU A 31 -0.46 13.97 -0.49
CA LEU A 31 -0.28 15.33 0.06
C LEU A 31 1.20 15.74 -0.10
N LYS A 32 1.43 17.01 -0.49
CA LYS A 32 2.76 17.63 -0.45
C LYS A 32 3.31 17.44 0.97
N ASN A 33 4.42 16.71 1.11
CA ASN A 33 5.14 16.37 2.35
C ASN A 33 4.71 15.11 3.10
N ARG A 34 3.88 14.23 2.53
CA ARG A 34 3.64 12.89 3.10
C ARG A 34 4.27 11.79 2.24
N THR A 35 4.73 10.73 2.88
CA THR A 35 5.11 9.50 2.17
C THR A 35 3.86 8.95 1.49
N PRO A 36 3.81 8.91 0.15
CA PRO A 36 2.66 8.34 -0.55
C PRO A 36 2.60 6.84 -0.24
N GLY A 37 1.41 6.28 -0.16
CA GLY A 37 1.20 4.85 0.02
C GLY A 37 1.48 4.05 -1.26
N PRO A 38 1.53 2.71 -1.15
CA PRO A 38 1.64 1.83 -2.31
C PRO A 38 0.40 1.88 -3.20
N LYS A 39 0.57 1.55 -4.48
CA LYS A 39 -0.53 1.43 -5.43
C LYS A 39 -1.55 0.39 -4.97
N PHE A 40 -2.82 0.63 -5.31
CA PHE A 40 -3.93 -0.24 -4.96
C PHE A 40 -4.88 -0.43 -6.14
N ILE A 41 -5.57 -1.57 -6.14
CA ILE A 41 -6.66 -1.89 -7.05
C ILE A 41 -7.97 -1.73 -6.30
N LYS A 42 -8.88 -0.92 -6.86
CA LYS A 42 -10.25 -0.77 -6.37
C LYS A 42 -11.20 -1.61 -7.22
N ILE A 43 -11.83 -2.60 -6.61
CA ILE A 43 -12.82 -3.48 -7.24
C ILE A 43 -14.14 -3.31 -6.49
N GLY A 44 -15.02 -2.46 -7.01
CA GLY A 44 -16.24 -2.04 -6.31
C GLY A 44 -15.90 -1.39 -4.96
N ARG A 45 -16.35 -2.01 -3.87
CA ARG A 45 -16.05 -1.58 -2.48
C ARG A 45 -14.76 -2.17 -1.91
N SER A 46 -14.17 -3.15 -2.60
CA SER A 46 -12.95 -3.82 -2.15
C SER A 46 -11.70 -3.09 -2.60
N ILE A 47 -10.73 -2.98 -1.69
CA ILE A 47 -9.37 -2.55 -2.00
C ILE A 47 -8.44 -3.76 -1.92
N ARG A 48 -7.54 -3.89 -2.89
CA ARG A 48 -6.52 -4.93 -2.98
C ARG A 48 -5.17 -4.33 -3.32
N TYR A 49 -4.11 -4.97 -2.86
CA TYR A 49 -2.73 -4.61 -3.15
C TYR A 49 -2.05 -5.80 -3.82
N LEU A 50 -1.32 -5.56 -4.91
CA LEU A 50 -0.47 -6.59 -5.50
C LEU A 50 0.84 -6.64 -4.73
N LYS A 51 1.39 -7.84 -4.57
CA LYS A 51 2.71 -8.02 -3.95
C LYS A 51 3.77 -7.16 -4.63
N GLU A 52 3.78 -7.17 -5.97
CA GLU A 52 4.70 -6.41 -6.81
C GLU A 52 4.64 -4.89 -6.51
N ASP A 53 3.44 -4.34 -6.32
CA ASP A 53 3.27 -2.92 -6.00
C ASP A 53 3.76 -2.58 -4.58
N LEU A 54 3.59 -3.51 -3.63
CA LEU A 54 4.10 -3.37 -2.26
C LEU A 54 5.64 -3.44 -2.24
N ASP A 55 6.22 -4.36 -3.00
CA ASP A 55 7.67 -4.53 -3.12
C ASP A 55 8.32 -3.30 -3.77
N ILE A 56 7.77 -2.82 -4.90
CA ILE A 56 8.23 -1.59 -5.56
C ILE A 56 8.18 -0.39 -4.60
N TRP A 57 7.13 -0.31 -3.78
CA TRP A 57 7.01 0.77 -2.80
C TRP A 57 8.09 0.69 -1.72
N LEU A 58 8.40 -0.51 -1.21
CA LEU A 58 9.48 -0.72 -0.25
C LEU A 58 10.84 -0.36 -0.85
N ASP A 59 11.09 -0.75 -2.09
CA ASP A 59 12.32 -0.39 -2.82
C ASP A 59 12.46 1.13 -2.98
N GLN A 60 11.36 1.86 -3.19
CA GLN A 60 11.38 3.33 -3.25
C GLN A 60 11.69 3.99 -1.89
N GLN A 61 11.41 3.32 -0.77
CA GLN A 61 11.76 3.82 0.57
C GLN A 61 13.22 3.52 0.93
N ARG A 62 13.90 2.65 0.18
CA ARG A 62 15.31 2.32 0.40
C ARG A 62 16.16 3.52 -0.01
N LYS A 63 16.56 4.31 0.98
CA LYS A 63 17.60 5.34 0.79
C LYS A 63 18.97 4.65 0.67
N PRO A 64 19.89 5.19 -0.15
CA PRO A 64 21.28 4.70 -0.20
C PRO A 64 21.98 4.83 1.15
#